data_AF-A0A165RMY0-F1
#
_entry.id   AF-A0A165RMY0-F1
#
_cell.length_a   1.000
_cell.length_b   1.000
_cell.length_c   1.000
_cell.angle_alpha   90.00
_cell.angle_beta   90.00
_cell.angle_gamma   90.00
#
_symmetry.space_group_name_H-M   'P 1'
#
loop_
_entity.id
_entity.type
_entity.pdbx_description
1 polymer ?
#
loop_
_entity_poly.entity_id
_entity_poly.type
_entity_poly.pdbx_seq_one_letter_code
_entity_poly.pdbx_strand_id
1 'polypeptide(L)'
;VIVLIRSHKGRTPVPSGYGSRSSFDFRRALIEDEMNNNKLNLLRGLVAYKQALLRDNFRCVVSGKMDKQSWNSTVKGGACGTQCAHIFGEIINTDLGEKAKVSAVQAIVVKKFFILEIYISKELAGAQIHRLDNILTLDSNLHEYFDNLKLWFEATETANRYNVVSTLDVVFHKDGFNVPHVVTFQFAQELALPNPRYLHIHASCCRVAHMSGAIGYYELLDDDDDEYDSTGVVPADVLAARLYDISISQSYLSDPV
;
A
#
# COMPACT_ATOMS: atom_id res chain seq x y z
N VAL A 1 2.54 42.12 14.07
CA VAL A 1 1.14 42.60 14.00
C VAL A 1 0.26 41.39 13.79
N ILE A 2 -0.49 40.99 14.82
CA ILE A 2 -1.43 39.86 14.81
C ILE A 2 -2.78 40.42 14.31
N VAL A 3 -3.33 39.87 13.23
CA VAL A 3 -4.68 40.22 12.77
C VAL A 3 -5.65 39.14 13.24
N LEU A 4 -6.39 39.45 14.30
CA LEU A 4 -7.54 38.71 14.80
C LEU A 4 -8.74 38.97 13.88
N ILE A 5 -9.24 37.95 13.19
CA ILE A 5 -10.51 38.03 12.46
C ILE A 5 -11.65 37.69 13.42
N ARG A 6 -12.44 38.71 13.78
CA ARG A 6 -13.68 38.57 14.58
C ARG A 6 -14.79 37.99 13.71
N SER A 7 -15.40 36.89 14.17
CA SER A 7 -16.64 36.33 13.61
C SER A 7 -17.85 37.18 14.02
N HIS A 8 -18.65 37.64 13.05
CA HIS A 8 -19.95 38.26 13.30
C HIS A 8 -21.00 37.19 13.56
N LYS A 9 -21.67 37.29 14.72
CA LYS A 9 -22.81 36.45 15.11
C LYS A 9 -24.02 36.75 14.21
N GLY A 10 -24.23 35.92 13.19
CA GLY A 10 -25.48 35.80 12.45
C GLY A 10 -26.45 34.83 13.12
N ARG A 11 -27.76 35.07 12.95
CA ARG A 11 -28.86 34.25 13.50
C ARG A 11 -28.79 32.80 13.01
N THR A 12 -28.94 31.85 13.93
CA THR A 12 -29.11 30.42 13.65
C THR A 12 -30.37 30.17 12.80
N PRO A 13 -30.27 29.59 11.60
CA PRO A 13 -31.45 29.16 10.85
C PRO A 13 -32.09 27.93 11.52
N VAL A 14 -33.41 27.85 11.39
CA VAL A 14 -34.27 26.77 11.90
C VAL A 14 -33.78 25.41 11.39
N PRO A 15 -33.76 24.34 12.22
CA PRO A 15 -33.36 23.01 11.76
C PRO A 15 -34.33 22.53 10.67
N SER A 16 -33.83 22.35 9.45
CA SER A 16 -34.59 21.67 8.40
C SER A 16 -34.72 20.20 8.79
N GLY A 17 -35.96 19.72 8.90
CA GLY A 17 -36.31 18.34 9.24
C GLY A 17 -36.06 17.33 8.11
N TYR A 18 -34.90 17.41 7.46
CA TYR A 18 -34.41 16.31 6.62
C TYR A 18 -33.60 15.39 7.51
N GLY A 19 -34.16 14.22 7.84
CA GLY A 19 -33.40 13.13 8.45
C GLY A 19 -32.11 12.98 7.67
N SER A 20 -30.98 13.26 8.33
CA SER A 20 -29.67 13.23 7.69
C SER A 20 -29.45 11.83 7.16
N ARG A 21 -29.60 11.67 5.84
CA ARG A 21 -28.96 10.60 5.10
C ARG A 21 -27.52 10.59 5.60
N SER A 22 -27.04 9.45 6.13
CA SER A 22 -25.73 9.44 6.78
C SER A 22 -24.70 9.99 5.78
N SER A 23 -23.72 10.78 6.24
CA SER A 23 -22.73 11.38 5.31
C SER A 23 -22.02 10.31 4.46
N PHE A 24 -22.01 9.07 4.91
CA PHE A 24 -21.57 7.88 4.18
C PHE A 24 -22.45 7.56 2.98
N ASP A 25 -23.76 7.47 3.17
CA ASP A 25 -24.69 7.19 2.07
C ASP A 25 -24.66 8.30 1.01
N PHE A 26 -24.42 9.54 1.45
CA PHE A 26 -24.24 10.67 0.54
C PHE A 26 -22.93 10.57 -0.26
N ARG A 27 -21.78 10.33 0.39
CA ARG A 27 -20.49 10.18 -0.32
C ARG A 27 -20.47 8.97 -1.23
N ARG A 28 -21.08 7.86 -0.80
CA ARG A 28 -21.25 6.67 -1.63
C ARG A 28 -22.00 7.01 -2.91
N ALA A 29 -23.18 7.61 -2.78
CA ALA A 29 -23.99 7.99 -3.94
C ALA A 29 -23.26 8.98 -4.87
N LEU A 30 -22.48 9.91 -4.32
CA LEU A 30 -21.68 10.84 -5.10
C LEU A 30 -20.59 10.13 -5.91
N ILE A 31 -19.87 9.19 -5.28
CA ILE A 31 -18.83 8.42 -5.95
C ILE A 31 -19.43 7.53 -7.04
N GLU A 32 -20.54 6.86 -6.76
CA GLU A 32 -21.26 6.01 -7.73
C GLU A 32 -21.72 6.82 -8.95
N ASP A 33 -22.24 8.05 -8.75
CA ASP A 33 -22.64 8.96 -9.83
C ASP A 33 -21.43 9.46 -10.65
N GLU A 34 -20.35 9.86 -9.97
CA GLU A 34 -19.11 10.31 -10.63
C GLU A 34 -18.48 9.19 -11.48
N MET A 35 -18.55 7.94 -11.02
CA MET A 35 -18.04 6.78 -11.76
C MET A 35 -18.82 6.52 -13.04
N ASN A 36 -20.14 6.72 -13.03
CA ASN A 36 -20.99 6.50 -14.20
C ASN A 36 -20.78 7.56 -15.30
N ASN A 37 -20.21 8.72 -14.96
CA ASN A 37 -20.24 9.90 -15.83
C ASN A 37 -18.92 10.26 -16.56
N ASN A 38 -17.75 9.62 -16.35
CA ASN A 38 -16.49 10.16 -16.89
C ASN A 38 -15.48 9.20 -17.60
N LYS A 39 -14.97 9.67 -18.76
CA LYS A 39 -14.03 9.04 -19.71
C LYS A 39 -12.59 9.60 -19.58
N LEU A 40 -11.58 8.71 -19.68
CA LEU A 40 -10.12 8.88 -19.96
C LEU A 40 -9.14 8.54 -18.81
N ASN A 41 -7.98 7.99 -19.17
CA ASN A 41 -7.04 7.22 -18.32
C ASN A 41 -6.58 7.89 -17.00
N LEU A 42 -6.48 9.21 -16.90
CA LEU A 42 -6.17 9.90 -15.63
C LEU A 42 -7.29 9.70 -14.59
N LEU A 43 -8.52 9.48 -15.05
CA LEU A 43 -9.65 9.11 -14.20
C LEU A 43 -9.56 7.65 -13.75
N ARG A 44 -8.79 6.76 -14.41
CA ARG A 44 -8.80 5.33 -14.05
C ARG A 44 -8.18 5.06 -12.70
N GLY A 45 -7.04 5.66 -12.39
CA GLY A 45 -6.45 5.59 -11.05
C GLY A 45 -7.37 6.17 -9.98
N LEU A 46 -8.02 7.32 -10.27
CA LEU A 46 -8.98 7.94 -9.37
C LEU A 46 -10.25 7.10 -9.17
N VAL A 47 -10.76 6.50 -10.25
CA VAL A 47 -11.91 5.58 -10.23
C VAL A 47 -11.57 4.31 -9.45
N ALA A 48 -10.39 3.74 -9.68
CA ALA A 48 -9.93 2.57 -8.95
C ALA A 48 -9.75 2.87 -7.46
N TYR A 49 -9.22 4.05 -7.10
CA TYR A 49 -9.16 4.50 -5.71
C TYR A 49 -10.54 4.64 -5.08
N LYS A 50 -11.49 5.25 -5.80
CA LYS A 50 -12.89 5.37 -5.35
C LYS A 50 -13.57 4.00 -5.18
N GLN A 51 -13.33 3.06 -6.09
CA GLN A 51 -13.78 1.68 -5.97
C GLN A 51 -13.16 0.98 -4.76
N ALA A 52 -11.88 1.21 -4.48
CA ALA A 52 -11.21 0.67 -3.30
C ALA A 52 -11.81 1.23 -2.01
N LEU A 53 -12.09 2.53 -1.96
CA LEU A 53 -12.83 3.13 -0.83
C LEU A 53 -14.21 2.51 -0.65
N LEU A 54 -14.97 2.29 -1.73
CA LEU A 54 -16.28 1.63 -1.64
C LEU A 54 -16.17 0.18 -1.14
N ARG A 55 -15.21 -0.58 -1.69
CA ARG A 55 -14.89 -1.97 -1.28
C ARG A 55 -14.52 -2.05 0.19
N ASP A 56 -13.77 -1.07 0.69
CA ASP A 56 -13.21 -1.10 2.03
C ASP A 56 -14.07 -0.30 3.04
N ASN A 57 -15.29 0.06 2.63
CA ASN A 57 -16.23 0.86 3.42
C ASN A 57 -15.59 2.15 3.99
N PHE A 58 -14.81 2.83 3.15
CA PHE A 58 -14.08 4.05 3.41
C PHE A 58 -13.09 3.93 4.58
N ARG A 59 -12.43 2.77 4.71
CA ARG A 59 -11.46 2.53 5.78
C ARG A 59 -10.14 2.03 5.22
N CYS A 60 -9.08 2.30 5.96
CA CYS A 60 -7.85 1.56 5.81
C CYS A 60 -8.13 0.07 6.09
N VAL A 61 -7.77 -0.81 5.16
CA VAL A 61 -8.03 -2.27 5.28
C VAL A 61 -7.26 -2.94 6.39
N VAL A 62 -6.25 -2.25 6.94
CA VAL A 62 -5.35 -2.76 7.97
C VAL A 62 -5.72 -2.22 9.34
N SER A 63 -5.71 -0.89 9.51
CA SER A 63 -5.99 -0.26 10.80
C SER A 63 -7.49 -0.11 11.10
N GLY A 64 -8.36 -0.25 10.10
CA GLY A 64 -9.80 0.00 10.21
C GLY A 64 -10.18 1.47 10.43
N LYS A 65 -9.19 2.38 10.50
CA LYS A 65 -9.40 3.83 10.61
C LYS A 65 -10.10 4.33 9.34
N MET A 66 -11.02 5.27 9.53
CA MET A 66 -11.85 5.79 8.47
C MET A 66 -11.13 6.87 7.67
N ASP A 67 -11.38 6.93 6.37
CA ASP A 67 -10.89 8.01 5.53
C ASP A 67 -11.33 9.38 6.09
N LYS A 68 -10.37 10.31 6.22
CA LYS A 68 -10.61 11.69 6.71
C LYS A 68 -11.67 12.39 5.88
N GLN A 69 -11.65 12.16 4.56
CA GLN A 69 -12.72 12.62 3.69
C GLN A 69 -13.90 11.64 3.70
N SER A 70 -14.28 11.04 4.82
CA SER A 70 -15.50 10.25 4.93
C SER A 70 -15.99 10.26 6.37
N TRP A 71 -15.04 10.45 7.28
CA TRP A 71 -15.26 10.59 8.69
C TRP A 71 -16.26 11.69 9.06
N ASN A 72 -17.07 11.35 10.05
CA ASN A 72 -17.89 12.28 10.80
C ASN A 72 -17.78 11.94 12.30
N SER A 73 -18.17 12.88 13.16
CA SER A 73 -18.07 12.70 14.61
C SER A 73 -18.99 11.64 15.20
N THR A 74 -19.92 11.08 14.41
CA THR A 74 -20.86 10.05 14.87
C THR A 74 -20.34 8.62 14.65
N VAL A 75 -19.29 8.43 13.85
CA VAL A 75 -18.64 7.14 13.68
C VAL A 75 -17.56 6.91 14.73
N LYS A 76 -17.72 5.81 15.48
CA LYS A 76 -16.71 5.32 16.41
C LYS A 76 -15.46 4.87 15.63
N GLY A 77 -14.29 5.24 16.16
CA GLY A 77 -12.98 4.94 15.59
C GLY A 77 -12.23 6.20 15.15
N GLY A 78 -10.93 6.04 14.89
CA GLY A 78 -10.07 7.12 14.40
C GLY A 78 -10.25 7.39 12.91
N ALA A 79 -9.78 8.56 12.47
CA ALA A 79 -9.68 8.93 11.06
C ALA A 79 -8.22 8.97 10.59
N CYS A 80 -7.97 8.60 9.33
CA CYS A 80 -6.66 8.63 8.70
C CYS A 80 -6.74 9.23 7.29
N GLY A 81 -5.61 9.75 6.79
CA GLY A 81 -5.52 10.03 5.35
C GLY A 81 -5.36 8.68 4.64
N THR A 82 -6.36 8.24 3.88
CA THR A 82 -6.22 7.02 3.09
C THR A 82 -5.60 7.30 1.74
N GLN A 83 -4.90 6.32 1.20
CA GLN A 83 -4.28 6.33 -0.11
C GLN A 83 -4.56 5.03 -0.86
N CYS A 84 -4.48 5.11 -2.18
CA CYS A 84 -4.52 3.96 -3.08
C CYS A 84 -3.12 3.37 -3.15
N ALA A 85 -2.93 2.20 -2.53
CA ALA A 85 -1.67 1.48 -2.56
C ALA A 85 -1.73 0.37 -3.59
N HIS A 86 -0.90 0.45 -4.64
CA HIS A 86 -0.76 -0.64 -5.59
C HIS A 86 0.09 -1.74 -4.97
N ILE A 87 -0.33 -3.00 -5.06
CA ILE A 87 0.51 -4.13 -4.62
C ILE A 87 1.76 -4.18 -5.52
N PHE A 88 1.57 -3.98 -6.82
CA PHE A 88 2.63 -3.76 -7.79
C PHE A 88 2.41 -2.45 -8.53
N GLY A 89 3.32 -1.50 -8.30
CA GLY A 89 3.31 -0.17 -8.90
C GLY A 89 3.89 -0.10 -10.31
N GLU A 90 3.77 1.07 -10.94
CA GLU A 90 4.11 1.30 -12.36
C GLU A 90 5.60 1.13 -12.67
N ILE A 91 6.45 1.21 -11.65
CA ILE A 91 7.90 1.11 -11.76
C ILE A 91 8.37 -0.33 -12.12
N ILE A 92 7.49 -1.33 -11.96
CA ILE A 92 7.70 -2.71 -12.45
C ILE A 92 7.41 -2.82 -13.96
N ASN A 93 6.66 -1.86 -14.54
CA ASN A 93 6.31 -1.81 -15.96
C ASN A 93 7.17 -0.84 -16.78
N THR A 94 8.00 -0.02 -16.14
CA THR A 94 8.87 0.93 -16.83
C THR A 94 10.33 0.45 -16.83
N ASP A 95 11.00 0.69 -17.95
CA ASP A 95 12.47 0.66 -17.98
C ASP A 95 12.97 1.72 -16.99
N LEU A 96 13.85 1.32 -16.08
CA LEU A 96 14.34 2.18 -15.01
C LEU A 96 15.26 3.25 -15.62
N GLY A 97 14.67 4.38 -16.04
CA GLY A 97 15.40 5.63 -16.14
C GLY A 97 15.77 6.15 -14.75
N GLU A 98 16.89 6.89 -14.67
CA GLU A 98 17.67 7.33 -13.49
C GLU A 98 16.94 8.05 -12.33
N LYS A 99 15.60 8.11 -12.25
CA LYS A 99 14.90 8.97 -11.27
C LYS A 99 13.66 8.36 -10.63
N ALA A 100 13.79 7.22 -9.93
CA ALA A 100 12.72 6.71 -9.08
C ALA A 100 13.25 6.28 -7.71
N LYS A 101 13.37 7.25 -6.78
CA LYS A 101 13.94 7.04 -5.44
C LYS A 101 13.04 6.29 -4.43
N VAL A 102 11.79 5.93 -4.72
CA VAL A 102 10.92 5.27 -3.69
C VAL A 102 10.09 4.09 -4.23
N SER A 103 10.61 3.32 -5.18
CA SER A 103 10.18 1.90 -5.33
C SER A 103 11.29 0.99 -5.87
N ALA A 104 12.53 1.49 -5.82
CA ALA A 104 13.68 0.81 -6.42
C ALA A 104 13.86 -0.59 -5.82
N VAL A 105 13.62 -0.79 -4.51
CA VAL A 105 13.79 -2.09 -3.85
C VAL A 105 12.79 -3.12 -4.37
N GLN A 106 11.49 -2.81 -4.34
CA GLN A 106 10.46 -3.73 -4.79
C GLN A 106 10.63 -4.04 -6.29
N ALA A 107 10.86 -3.00 -7.10
CA ALA A 107 11.13 -3.17 -8.52
C ALA A 107 12.39 -4.02 -8.76
N ILE A 108 13.50 -3.75 -8.07
CA ILE A 108 14.74 -4.51 -8.22
C ILE A 108 14.59 -5.97 -7.80
N VAL A 109 13.92 -6.24 -6.67
CA VAL A 109 13.66 -7.61 -6.21
C VAL A 109 12.81 -8.34 -7.26
N VAL A 110 11.71 -7.74 -7.71
CA VAL A 110 10.83 -8.34 -8.74
C VAL A 110 11.58 -8.53 -10.07
N LYS A 111 12.37 -7.55 -10.52
CA LYS A 111 13.16 -7.63 -11.77
C LYS A 111 14.26 -8.70 -11.71
N LYS A 112 14.95 -8.85 -10.57
CA LYS A 112 15.94 -9.92 -10.39
C LYS A 112 15.29 -11.30 -10.36
N PHE A 113 14.04 -11.41 -9.89
CA PHE A 113 13.20 -12.58 -10.13
C PHE A 113 12.56 -12.52 -11.51
N PHE A 114 13.37 -12.58 -12.56
CA PHE A 114 12.99 -12.43 -13.98
C PHE A 114 11.68 -13.13 -14.39
N ILE A 115 11.39 -14.29 -13.80
CA ILE A 115 10.14 -15.04 -14.03
C ILE A 115 8.91 -14.30 -13.46
N LEU A 116 9.03 -13.74 -12.26
CA LEU A 116 7.99 -12.93 -11.61
C LEU A 116 7.78 -11.61 -12.36
N GLU A 117 8.86 -10.94 -12.78
CA GLU A 117 8.77 -9.73 -13.60
C GLU A 117 8.01 -10.00 -14.91
N ILE A 118 8.42 -11.00 -15.69
CA ILE A 118 7.73 -11.33 -16.96
C ILE A 118 6.25 -11.58 -16.74
N TYR A 119 5.89 -12.27 -15.65
CA TYR A 119 4.50 -12.61 -15.38
C TYR A 119 3.69 -11.39 -14.96
N ILE A 120 4.16 -10.64 -13.96
CA ILE A 120 3.47 -9.49 -13.39
C ILE A 120 3.38 -8.36 -14.42
N SER A 121 4.48 -8.04 -15.11
CA SER A 121 4.50 -6.94 -16.07
C SER A 121 3.61 -7.20 -17.28
N LYS A 122 3.44 -8.46 -17.69
CA LYS A 122 2.46 -8.83 -18.72
C LYS A 122 1.02 -8.74 -18.21
N GLU A 123 0.74 -9.22 -17.00
CA GLU A 123 -0.62 -9.23 -16.45
C GLU A 123 -1.13 -7.82 -16.11
N LEU A 124 -0.24 -6.96 -15.61
CA LEU A 124 -0.55 -5.60 -15.16
C LEU A 124 -0.17 -4.53 -16.19
N ALA A 125 0.04 -4.89 -17.46
CA ALA A 125 0.41 -3.96 -18.52
C ALA A 125 -0.65 -2.87 -18.74
N GLY A 126 -0.18 -1.63 -18.95
CA GLY A 126 -1.02 -0.49 -19.31
C GLY A 126 -2.13 -0.24 -18.28
N ALA A 127 -3.39 -0.31 -18.74
CA ALA A 127 -4.55 -0.02 -17.89
C ALA A 127 -4.78 -1.03 -16.76
N GLN A 128 -4.25 -2.24 -16.90
CA GLN A 128 -4.49 -3.34 -15.96
C GLN A 128 -3.80 -3.11 -14.62
N ILE A 129 -2.85 -2.17 -14.54
CA ILE A 129 -2.19 -1.81 -13.28
C ILE A 129 -3.16 -1.25 -12.24
N HIS A 130 -4.23 -0.58 -12.70
CA HIS A 130 -5.27 0.00 -11.84
C HIS A 130 -6.41 -0.98 -11.55
N ARG A 131 -6.25 -2.29 -11.82
CA ARG A 131 -7.23 -3.28 -11.40
C ARG A 131 -7.40 -3.23 -9.89
N LEU A 132 -8.65 -3.34 -9.44
CA LEU A 132 -9.01 -3.24 -8.04
C LEU A 132 -8.35 -4.32 -7.16
N ASP A 133 -8.10 -5.50 -7.73
CA ASP A 133 -7.40 -6.60 -7.06
C ASP A 133 -5.88 -6.39 -6.95
N ASN A 134 -5.31 -5.38 -7.62
CA ASN A 134 -3.95 -4.88 -7.41
C ASN A 134 -3.90 -3.70 -6.43
N ILE A 135 -5.00 -3.35 -5.75
CA ILE A 135 -5.08 -2.14 -4.93
C ILE A 135 -5.51 -2.46 -3.50
N LEU A 136 -4.83 -1.84 -2.54
CA LEU A 136 -5.16 -1.76 -1.12
C LEU A 136 -5.53 -0.31 -0.76
N THR A 137 -6.52 -0.13 0.13
CA THR A 137 -6.76 1.16 0.78
C THR A 137 -5.96 1.22 2.08
N LEU A 138 -4.89 2.02 2.12
CA LEU A 138 -4.01 2.11 3.28
C LEU A 138 -4.02 3.50 3.90
N ASP A 139 -3.78 3.59 5.21
CA ASP A 139 -3.33 4.82 5.86
C ASP A 139 -2.02 5.28 5.21
N SER A 140 -1.81 6.59 5.05
CA SER A 140 -0.64 7.14 4.36
C SER A 140 0.71 6.62 4.88
N ASN A 141 0.86 6.44 6.19
CA ASN A 141 2.12 5.97 6.76
C ASN A 141 2.23 4.43 6.62
N LEU A 142 1.12 3.71 6.71
CA LEU A 142 1.11 2.26 6.46
C LEU A 142 1.39 1.96 4.98
N HIS A 143 0.95 2.83 4.07
CA HIS A 143 1.29 2.76 2.64
C HIS A 143 2.79 2.93 2.43
N GLU A 144 3.39 3.94 3.04
CA GLU A 144 4.84 4.13 3.00
C GLU A 144 5.60 2.90 3.54
N TYR A 145 5.14 2.30 4.64
CA TYR A 145 5.77 1.08 5.16
C TYR A 145 5.57 -0.13 4.24
N PHE A 146 4.44 -0.20 3.54
CA PHE A 146 4.18 -1.25 2.57
C PHE A 146 5.13 -1.14 1.36
N ASP A 147 5.24 0.06 0.78
CA ASP A 147 6.12 0.34 -0.37
C ASP A 147 7.61 0.10 -0.04
N ASN A 148 8.01 0.45 1.19
CA ASN A 148 9.36 0.23 1.69
C ASN A 148 9.62 -1.19 2.22
N LEU A 149 8.70 -2.14 1.96
CA LEU A 149 8.80 -3.54 2.38
C LEU A 149 8.92 -3.74 3.91
N LYS A 150 8.51 -2.74 4.70
CA LYS A 150 8.46 -2.76 6.18
C LYS A 150 7.12 -3.26 6.71
N LEU A 151 6.13 -3.46 5.84
CA LEU A 151 4.81 -4.01 6.14
C LEU A 151 4.36 -4.95 5.01
N TRP A 152 3.91 -6.16 5.34
CA TRP A 152 3.37 -7.12 4.36
C TRP A 152 2.35 -8.07 4.97
N PHE A 153 1.75 -8.89 4.11
CA PHE A 153 0.64 -9.79 4.46
C PHE A 153 0.99 -11.24 4.12
N GLU A 154 1.03 -12.10 5.12
CA GLU A 154 1.27 -13.53 4.93
C GLU A 154 -0.05 -14.31 4.98
N ALA A 155 -0.29 -15.15 3.99
CA ALA A 155 -1.51 -15.94 3.91
C ALA A 155 -1.66 -16.87 5.13
N THR A 156 -2.87 -16.97 5.64
CA THR A 156 -3.23 -18.00 6.62
C THR A 156 -3.95 -19.15 5.92
N GLU A 157 -4.30 -20.21 6.67
CA GLU A 157 -5.13 -21.32 6.18
C GLU A 157 -6.55 -20.86 5.77
N THR A 158 -6.99 -19.69 6.23
CA THR A 158 -8.30 -19.14 5.90
C THR A 158 -8.17 -18.17 4.72
N ALA A 159 -9.00 -18.37 3.69
CA ALA A 159 -9.04 -17.52 2.51
C ALA A 159 -9.27 -16.05 2.87
N ASN A 160 -8.54 -15.15 2.21
CA ASN A 160 -8.57 -13.70 2.42
C ASN A 160 -8.23 -13.24 3.85
N ARG A 161 -7.65 -14.12 4.68
CA ARG A 161 -7.15 -13.80 6.01
C ARG A 161 -5.63 -13.89 6.02
N TYR A 162 -5.01 -12.85 6.55
CA TYR A 162 -3.56 -12.67 6.51
C TYR A 162 -3.02 -12.31 7.88
N ASN A 163 -1.86 -12.85 8.21
CA ASN A 163 -1.02 -12.31 9.26
C ASN A 163 -0.42 -11.00 8.76
N VAL A 164 -0.55 -9.93 9.54
CA VAL A 164 0.12 -8.67 9.28
C VAL A 164 1.50 -8.75 9.88
N VAL A 165 2.52 -8.60 9.04
CA VAL A 165 3.91 -8.64 9.45
C VAL A 165 4.54 -7.28 9.19
N SER A 166 5.29 -6.78 10.17
CA SER A 166 6.02 -5.52 10.04
C SER A 166 7.33 -5.60 10.81
N THR A 167 8.33 -4.87 10.32
CA THR A 167 9.60 -4.65 11.04
C THR A 167 9.53 -3.49 12.04
N LEU A 168 8.39 -2.78 12.09
CA LEU A 168 8.22 -1.60 12.93
C LEU A 168 7.17 -1.87 14.02
N ASP A 169 7.61 -1.93 15.29
CA ASP A 169 6.71 -2.21 16.43
C ASP A 169 5.57 -1.18 16.55
N VAL A 170 5.80 0.07 16.11
CA VAL A 170 4.79 1.17 16.13
C VAL A 170 3.51 0.81 15.37
N VAL A 171 3.58 -0.11 14.41
CA VAL A 171 2.42 -0.62 13.68
C VAL A 171 1.41 -1.28 14.63
N PHE A 172 1.89 -2.09 15.58
CA PHE A 172 1.03 -2.86 16.49
C PHE A 172 0.74 -2.13 17.81
N HIS A 173 1.55 -1.14 18.18
CA HIS A 173 1.33 -0.37 19.41
C HIS A 173 -0.03 0.35 19.43
N LYS A 174 -0.69 0.30 20.59
CA LYS A 174 -2.02 0.93 20.81
C LYS A 174 -2.01 2.45 20.60
N ASP A 175 -0.92 3.09 21.00
CA ASP A 175 -0.73 4.54 20.84
C ASP A 175 -0.23 4.92 19.44
N GLY A 176 0.12 3.93 18.61
CA GLY A 176 0.52 4.09 17.22
C GLY A 176 -0.62 3.82 16.25
N PHE A 177 -0.43 2.85 15.36
CA PHE A 177 -1.46 2.49 14.37
C PHE A 177 -2.51 1.54 14.91
N ASN A 178 -2.22 0.83 16.01
CA ASN A 178 -3.08 -0.18 16.62
C ASN A 178 -3.59 -1.20 15.58
N VAL A 179 -2.72 -1.61 14.67
CA VAL A 179 -3.02 -2.61 13.66
C VAL A 179 -3.15 -3.98 14.33
N PRO A 180 -4.19 -4.77 14.03
CA PRO A 180 -4.26 -6.14 14.50
C PRO A 180 -3.21 -7.02 13.81
N HIS A 181 -2.69 -8.01 14.53
CA HIS A 181 -1.75 -8.99 13.95
C HIS A 181 -2.38 -9.87 12.85
N VAL A 182 -3.71 -9.91 12.75
CA VAL A 182 -4.43 -10.66 11.73
C VAL A 182 -5.53 -9.78 11.15
N VAL A 183 -5.60 -9.71 9.83
CA VAL A 183 -6.65 -9.00 9.08
C VAL A 183 -7.39 -9.96 8.17
N THR A 184 -8.67 -9.68 7.93
CA THR A 184 -9.47 -10.41 6.93
C THR A 184 -10.03 -9.40 5.95
N PHE A 185 -9.68 -9.55 4.67
CA PHE A 185 -10.25 -8.73 3.61
C PHE A 185 -11.63 -9.30 3.26
N GLN A 186 -12.66 -8.47 3.41
CA GLN A 186 -14.06 -8.87 3.26
C GLN A 186 -14.66 -8.18 2.04
N PHE A 187 -15.51 -8.90 1.31
CA PHE A 187 -16.25 -8.33 0.21
C PHE A 187 -17.27 -7.32 0.74
N ALA A 188 -17.04 -6.02 0.50
CA ALA A 188 -18.17 -5.11 0.39
C ALA A 188 -18.61 -5.08 -1.08
N GLN A 189 -19.92 -5.21 -1.30
CA GLN A 189 -20.56 -4.88 -2.58
C GLN A 189 -20.06 -5.68 -3.80
N GLU A 190 -19.65 -6.95 -3.60
CA GLU A 190 -19.16 -7.84 -4.69
C GLU A 190 -17.93 -7.30 -5.46
N LEU A 191 -17.24 -6.30 -4.91
CA LEU A 191 -16.04 -5.72 -5.49
C LEU A 191 -14.83 -6.65 -5.27
N ALA A 192 -13.94 -6.70 -6.26
CA ALA A 192 -12.77 -7.58 -6.22
C ALA A 192 -11.85 -7.26 -5.04
N LEU A 193 -11.52 -8.28 -4.25
CA LEU A 193 -10.56 -8.19 -3.16
C LEU A 193 -9.11 -8.11 -3.67
N PRO A 194 -8.19 -7.59 -2.84
CA PRO A 194 -6.77 -7.69 -3.11
C PRO A 194 -6.36 -9.13 -3.45
N ASN A 195 -5.67 -9.32 -4.56
CA ASN A 195 -5.37 -10.63 -5.11
C ASN A 195 -4.40 -11.39 -4.18
N PRO A 196 -4.79 -12.56 -3.64
CA PRO A 196 -3.94 -13.33 -2.72
C PRO A 196 -2.59 -13.69 -3.32
N ARG A 197 -2.51 -13.89 -4.64
CA ARG A 197 -1.26 -14.20 -5.33
C ARG A 197 -0.32 -13.00 -5.35
N TYR A 198 -0.84 -11.80 -5.59
CA TYR A 198 -0.02 -10.59 -5.59
C TYR A 198 0.55 -10.32 -4.20
N LEU A 199 -0.29 -10.46 -3.17
CA LEU A 199 0.13 -10.35 -1.77
C LEU A 199 1.20 -11.37 -1.40
N HIS A 200 1.04 -12.62 -1.85
CA HIS A 200 2.03 -13.67 -1.61
C HIS A 200 3.39 -13.37 -2.27
N ILE A 201 3.37 -12.89 -3.52
CA ILE A 201 4.61 -12.50 -4.21
C ILE A 201 5.26 -11.30 -3.51
N HIS A 202 4.47 -10.28 -3.13
CA HIS A 202 4.94 -9.13 -2.36
C HIS A 202 5.60 -9.56 -1.05
N ALA A 203 4.92 -10.40 -0.25
CA ALA A 203 5.44 -10.93 1.01
C ALA A 203 6.76 -11.70 0.81
N SER A 204 6.85 -12.48 -0.27
CA SER A 204 8.09 -13.18 -0.63
C SER A 204 9.22 -12.20 -0.96
N CYS A 205 8.92 -11.12 -1.68
CA CYS A 205 9.89 -10.05 -1.96
C CYS A 205 10.37 -9.37 -0.67
N CYS A 206 9.46 -9.04 0.25
CA CYS A 206 9.82 -8.48 1.56
C CYS A 206 10.76 -9.41 2.32
N ARG A 207 10.40 -10.69 2.43
CA ARG A 207 11.21 -11.68 3.15
C ARG A 207 12.61 -11.81 2.56
N VAL A 208 12.71 -11.92 1.23
CA VAL A 208 14.00 -12.03 0.53
C VAL A 208 14.85 -10.78 0.79
N ALA A 209 14.28 -9.59 0.63
CA ALA A 209 15.00 -8.34 0.83
C ALA A 209 15.51 -8.14 2.27
N HIS A 210 14.73 -8.57 3.26
CA HIS A 210 15.13 -8.54 4.67
C HIS A 210 16.18 -9.60 5.00
N MET A 211 15.97 -10.85 4.59
CA MET A 211 16.91 -11.95 4.87
C MET A 211 18.27 -11.75 4.19
N SER A 212 18.31 -11.09 3.03
CA SER A 212 19.56 -10.77 2.36
C SER A 212 20.26 -9.53 2.94
N GLY A 213 19.61 -8.79 3.84
CA GLY A 213 20.10 -7.49 4.32
C GLY A 213 20.07 -6.38 3.26
N ALA A 214 19.38 -6.59 2.12
CA ALA A 214 19.32 -5.60 1.05
C ALA A 214 18.66 -4.31 1.53
N ILE A 215 17.59 -4.41 2.34
CA ILE A 215 16.87 -3.25 2.87
C ILE A 215 17.79 -2.31 3.66
N GLY A 216 18.59 -2.84 4.58
CA GLY A 216 19.51 -2.02 5.38
C GLY A 216 20.58 -1.33 4.53
N TYR A 217 20.98 -1.94 3.40
CA TYR A 217 21.89 -1.29 2.46
C TYR A 217 21.21 -0.14 1.71
N TYR A 218 19.94 -0.28 1.32
CA TYR A 218 19.18 0.81 0.71
C TYR A 218 18.95 1.98 1.67
N GLU A 219 18.64 1.70 2.94
CA GLU A 219 18.47 2.75 3.94
C GLU A 219 19.74 3.58 4.11
N LEU A 220 20.92 2.95 4.09
CA LEU A 220 22.20 3.67 4.10
C LEU A 220 22.39 4.56 2.88
N LEU A 221 22.04 4.09 1.67
CA LEU A 221 22.16 4.88 0.44
C LEU A 221 21.15 6.04 0.36
N ASP A 222 20.01 5.93 1.02
CA ASP A 222 19.01 7.00 1.07
C ASP A 222 19.34 8.04 2.15
N ASP A 223 20.02 7.63 3.24
CA ASP A 223 20.47 8.51 4.32
C ASP A 223 21.77 9.26 3.98
N ASP A 224 22.64 8.68 3.16
CA ASP A 224 23.82 9.35 2.63
C ASP A 224 23.39 10.36 1.55
N ASP A 225 23.42 11.66 1.87
CA ASP A 225 23.32 12.81 0.94
C ASP A 225 24.45 12.83 -0.13
N ASP A 226 25.19 11.73 -0.26
CA ASP A 226 26.33 11.58 -1.14
C ASP A 226 25.90 11.30 -2.57
N GLU A 227 26.64 11.92 -3.49
CA GLU A 227 26.54 11.83 -4.93
C GLU A 227 26.41 10.37 -5.38
N TYR A 228 25.28 10.01 -5.99
CA TYR A 228 25.01 8.70 -6.57
C TYR A 228 26.23 8.21 -7.37
N ASP A 229 27.00 7.28 -6.80
CA ASP A 229 28.11 6.64 -7.49
C ASP A 229 27.54 5.65 -8.50
N SER A 230 27.41 6.10 -9.75
CA SER A 230 26.99 5.27 -10.89
C SER A 230 27.87 4.04 -11.13
N THR A 231 29.02 3.93 -10.47
CA THR A 231 29.95 2.79 -10.52
C THR A 231 29.99 1.96 -9.22
N GLY A 232 29.24 2.37 -8.20
CA GLY A 232 29.13 1.70 -6.91
C GLY A 232 28.33 0.39 -6.99
N VAL A 233 28.41 -0.43 -5.95
CA VAL A 233 27.67 -1.71 -5.89
C VAL A 233 26.17 -1.39 -5.85
N VAL A 234 25.47 -1.76 -6.93
CA VAL A 234 24.02 -1.57 -7.00
C VAL A 234 23.38 -2.45 -5.92
N PRO A 235 22.36 -1.98 -5.20
CA PRO A 235 21.67 -2.78 -4.20
C PRO A 235 21.13 -4.13 -4.73
N ALA A 236 20.84 -4.19 -6.03
CA ALA A 236 20.49 -5.40 -6.76
C ALA A 236 21.61 -6.45 -6.77
N ASP A 237 22.86 -6.01 -6.78
CA ASP A 237 24.06 -6.84 -6.77
C ASP A 237 24.42 -7.25 -5.35
N VAL A 238 24.13 -6.41 -4.35
CA VAL A 238 24.15 -6.82 -2.94
C VAL A 238 23.14 -7.94 -2.69
N LEU A 239 21.90 -7.80 -3.17
CA LEU A 239 20.88 -8.84 -3.06
C LEU A 239 21.32 -10.14 -3.75
N ALA A 240 21.84 -10.05 -4.98
CA ALA A 240 22.31 -11.22 -5.72
C ALA A 240 23.50 -11.91 -5.03
N ALA A 241 24.49 -11.14 -4.57
CA ALA A 241 25.63 -11.65 -3.83
C ALA A 241 25.20 -12.32 -2.52
N ARG A 242 24.27 -11.70 -1.78
CA ARG A 242 23.76 -12.25 -0.53
C ARG A 242 22.91 -13.50 -0.73
N LEU A 243 22.10 -13.57 -1.78
CA LEU A 243 21.38 -14.79 -2.13
C LEU A 243 22.32 -15.92 -2.55
N TYR A 244 23.41 -15.60 -3.25
CA TYR A 244 24.46 -16.54 -3.57
C TYR A 244 25.17 -17.08 -2.31
N ASP A 245 25.55 -16.20 -1.38
CA ASP A 245 26.14 -16.60 -0.09
C ASP A 245 25.20 -17.50 0.74
N ILE A 246 23.90 -17.18 0.76
CA ILE A 246 22.86 -17.98 1.43
C ILE A 246 22.74 -19.36 0.76
N SER A 247 22.76 -19.44 -0.58
CA SER A 247 22.68 -20.72 -1.28
C SER A 247 23.89 -21.61 -1.01
N ILE A 248 25.09 -21.02 -0.90
CA ILE A 248 26.33 -21.74 -0.58
C ILE A 248 26.30 -22.24 0.86
N SER A 249 25.91 -21.39 1.81
CA SER A 249 25.83 -21.78 3.22
C SER A 249 24.79 -22.86 3.50
N GLN A 250 23.68 -22.90 2.76
CA GLN A 250 22.70 -24.00 2.85
C GLN A 250 23.20 -25.31 2.23
N SER A 251 24.03 -25.27 1.18
CA SER A 251 24.63 -26.50 0.63
C SER A 251 25.58 -27.20 1.60
N TYR A 252 26.30 -26.46 2.45
CA TYR A 252 27.20 -27.04 3.46
C TYR A 252 26.48 -27.66 4.67
N LEU A 253 25.18 -27.38 4.87
CA LEU A 253 24.36 -27.99 5.92
C LEU A 253 23.66 -29.27 5.45
N SER A 254 23.78 -29.60 4.15
CA SER A 254 23.10 -30.74 3.52
C SER A 254 23.99 -31.97 3.33
N ASP A 255 25.28 -31.87 3.64
CA ASP A 255 26.22 -32.99 3.58
C ASP A 255 26.43 -33.58 4.98
N PRO A 256 25.75 -34.70 5.33
CA PRO A 256 26.12 -35.46 6.50
C PRO A 256 27.44 -36.20 6.19
N VAL A 257 28.47 -35.95 7.00
CA VAL A 257 29.59 -36.89 7.18
C VAL A 257 29.09 -38.09 7.98
#